data_AF-A0A8T1BAL6-F1
#
_entry.id   AF-A0A8T1BAL6-F1
#
_cell.length_a   1.000
_cell.length_b   1.000
_cell.length_c   1.000
_cell.angle_alpha   90.00
_cell.angle_beta   90.00
_cell.angle_gamma   90.00
#
_symmetry.space_group_name_H-M   'P 1'
#
loop_
_entity.id
_entity.type
_entity.pdbx_description
1 polymer ?
#
loop_
_entity_poly.entity_id
_entity_poly.type
_entity_poly.pdbx_seq_one_letter_code
_entity_poly.pdbx_strand_id
1 'polypeptide(L)'
;MDEDKTFGGILQLCLASLVHHAEYFLDKLPSNHPLLSTYIFTNASVLHGLRAKLEDGETECMQPTGIPPHIELYKKLDRQQRSIDALPSILEQRMEQVLERKGVAAGYITRQMLRDEIQSLLAEPLMKGRTENETC
;
A
#
# COMPACT_ATOMS: atom_id res chain seq x y z
N MET A 1 -19.47 -21.78 -9.25
CA MET A 1 -20.65 -21.94 -8.38
C MET A 1 -20.09 -21.88 -6.95
N ASP A 2 -19.55 -20.72 -6.54
CA ASP A 2 -18.55 -20.65 -5.45
C ASP A 2 -18.66 -19.40 -4.55
N GLU A 3 -19.55 -18.44 -4.86
CA GLU A 3 -19.75 -17.26 -4.00
C GLU A 3 -20.47 -17.62 -2.68
N ASP A 4 -21.43 -18.54 -2.72
CA ASP A 4 -22.20 -18.94 -1.52
C ASP A 4 -21.36 -19.62 -0.44
N LYS A 5 -20.34 -20.40 -0.84
CA LYS A 5 -19.39 -21.03 0.09
C LYS A 5 -18.51 -19.99 0.78
N THR A 6 -18.18 -18.90 0.09
CA THR A 6 -17.32 -17.83 0.62
C THR A 6 -18.08 -17.01 1.65
N PHE A 7 -19.33 -16.64 1.37
CA PHE A 7 -20.16 -15.88 2.31
C PHE A 7 -20.50 -16.70 3.57
N GLY A 8 -20.83 -17.98 3.41
CA GLY A 8 -21.05 -18.89 4.54
C GLY A 8 -19.84 -18.98 5.48
N GLY A 9 -18.62 -19.07 4.92
CA GLY A 9 -17.38 -19.07 5.70
C GLY A 9 -17.16 -17.76 6.46
N ILE A 10 -17.43 -16.61 5.83
CA ILE A 10 -17.32 -15.30 6.49
C ILE A 10 -18.31 -15.20 7.65
N LEU A 11 -19.57 -15.58 7.44
CA LEU A 11 -20.59 -15.55 8.50
C LEU A 11 -20.22 -16.47 9.67
N GLN A 12 -19.62 -17.63 9.40
CA GLN A 12 -19.15 -18.54 10.44
C GLN A 12 -18.02 -17.91 11.27
N LEU A 13 -17.09 -17.19 10.65
CA LEU A 13 -16.04 -16.44 11.36
C LEU A 13 -16.63 -15.28 12.16
N CYS A 14 -17.61 -14.55 11.62
CA CYS A 14 -18.32 -13.51 12.35
C CYS A 14 -19.04 -14.07 13.58
N LEU A 15 -19.70 -15.22 13.45
CA LEU A 15 -20.35 -15.91 14.57
C LEU A 15 -19.33 -16.34 15.62
N ALA A 16 -18.20 -16.93 15.20
CA ALA A 16 -17.11 -17.31 16.10
C ALA A 16 -16.57 -16.10 16.88
N SER A 17 -16.34 -14.97 16.21
CA SER A 17 -15.91 -13.71 16.82
C SER A 17 -16.92 -13.19 17.85
N LEU A 18 -18.22 -13.24 17.54
CA LEU A 18 -19.28 -12.84 18.48
C LEU A 18 -19.30 -13.71 19.73
N VAL A 19 -19.14 -15.03 19.58
CA VAL A 19 -19.12 -15.99 20.69
C VAL A 19 -17.85 -15.83 21.54
N HIS A 20 -16.70 -15.66 20.90
CA HIS A 20 -15.41 -15.47 21.57
C HIS A 20 -15.43 -14.22 22.46
N HIS A 21 -16.00 -13.11 21.97
CA HIS A 21 -16.07 -11.83 22.69
C HIS A 21 -17.39 -11.63 23.48
N ALA A 22 -18.18 -12.68 23.70
CA ALA A 22 -19.51 -12.54 24.30
C ALA A 22 -19.50 -11.85 25.68
N GLU A 23 -18.53 -12.17 26.53
CA GLU A 23 -18.38 -11.54 27.86
C GLU A 23 -18.08 -10.04 27.76
N TYR A 24 -17.25 -9.64 26.79
CA TYR A 24 -16.94 -8.22 26.55
C TYR A 24 -18.20 -7.45 26.13
N PHE A 25 -19.03 -8.02 25.26
CA PHE A 25 -20.28 -7.39 24.85
C PHE A 25 -21.28 -7.27 26.01
N LEU A 26 -21.36 -8.28 26.87
CA LEU A 26 -22.24 -8.25 28.05
C LEU A 26 -21.80 -7.21 29.09
N ASP A 27 -20.49 -6.97 29.22
CA ASP A 27 -19.94 -5.95 30.14
C ASP A 27 -20.05 -4.51 29.59
N LYS A 28 -19.86 -4.33 28.28
CA LYS A 28 -19.75 -2.99 27.67
C LYS A 28 -21.02 -2.47 27.02
N LEU A 29 -21.93 -3.34 26.55
CA LEU A 29 -23.13 -2.89 25.86
C LEU A 29 -24.25 -2.55 26.85
N PRO A 30 -25.06 -1.53 26.54
CA PRO A 30 -26.32 -1.28 27.25
C PRO A 30 -27.23 -2.51 27.21
N SER A 31 -27.98 -2.74 28.27
CA SER A 31 -28.92 -3.88 28.37
C SER A 31 -30.03 -3.86 27.31
N ASN A 32 -30.33 -2.70 26.71
CA ASN A 32 -31.30 -2.53 25.62
C ASN A 32 -30.67 -2.64 24.22
N HIS A 33 -29.40 -3.02 24.11
CA HIS A 33 -28.73 -3.10 22.81
C HIS A 33 -29.31 -4.25 21.96
N PRO A 34 -29.69 -4.02 20.67
CA PRO A 34 -30.35 -5.03 19.83
C PRO A 34 -29.58 -6.35 19.68
N LEU A 35 -28.24 -6.30 19.74
CA LEU A 35 -27.39 -7.50 19.71
C LEU A 35 -27.70 -8.45 20.88
N LEU A 36 -27.93 -7.91 22.09
CA LEU A 36 -28.20 -8.70 23.28
C LEU A 36 -29.60 -9.34 23.24
N SER A 37 -30.50 -8.79 22.42
CA SER A 37 -31.83 -9.37 22.14
C SER A 37 -31.78 -10.54 21.16
N THR A 38 -30.62 -10.85 20.55
CA THR A 38 -30.50 -11.96 19.61
C THR A 38 -30.45 -13.31 20.34
N TYR A 39 -30.77 -14.39 19.62
CA TYR A 39 -30.86 -15.74 20.19
C TYR A 39 -29.57 -16.22 20.87
N ILE A 40 -28.41 -15.79 20.37
CA ILE A 40 -27.09 -16.17 20.88
C ILE A 40 -26.87 -15.60 22.30
N PHE A 41 -27.34 -14.39 22.57
CA PHE A 41 -27.14 -13.71 23.87
C PHE A 41 -28.29 -13.95 24.86
N THR A 42 -29.48 -14.31 24.36
CA THR A 42 -30.65 -14.61 25.21
C THR A 42 -30.67 -16.06 25.69
N ASN A 43 -29.97 -16.99 25.04
CA ASN A 43 -29.93 -18.40 25.41
C ASN A 43 -28.52 -18.85 25.83
N ALA A 44 -28.31 -18.95 27.15
CA ALA A 44 -27.03 -19.34 27.73
C ALA A 44 -26.55 -20.74 27.29
N SER A 45 -27.47 -21.69 27.07
CA SER A 45 -27.12 -23.05 26.62
C SER A 45 -26.58 -23.05 25.20
N VAL A 46 -27.14 -22.21 24.32
CA VAL A 46 -26.68 -22.04 22.95
C VAL A 46 -25.31 -21.39 22.93
N LEU A 47 -25.12 -20.30 23.69
CA LEU A 47 -23.82 -19.63 23.79
C LEU A 47 -22.74 -20.58 24.31
N HIS A 48 -23.02 -21.33 25.37
CA HIS A 48 -22.09 -22.33 25.91
C HIS A 48 -21.78 -23.44 24.89
N GLY A 49 -22.81 -23.93 24.18
CA GLY A 49 -22.63 -24.95 23.14
C GLY A 49 -21.79 -24.46 21.95
N LEU A 50 -21.94 -23.20 21.58
CA LEU A 50 -21.11 -22.57 20.54
C LEU A 50 -19.68 -22.34 21.02
N ARG A 51 -19.49 -21.92 22.28
CA ARG A 51 -18.17 -21.71 22.87
C ARG A 51 -17.35 -23.01 22.92
N ALA A 52 -18.00 -24.13 23.21
CA ALA A 52 -17.36 -25.45 23.19
C ALA A 52 -16.93 -25.92 21.77
N LYS A 53 -17.47 -25.30 20.72
CA LYS A 53 -17.11 -25.55 19.31
C LYS A 53 -16.10 -24.55 18.77
N LEU A 54 -15.72 -23.57 19.57
CA LEU A 54 -14.76 -22.55 19.18
C LEU A 54 -13.36 -23.16 19.24
N GLU A 55 -12.64 -23.13 18.12
CA GLU A 55 -11.22 -23.44 18.10
C GLU A 55 -10.45 -22.13 18.26
N ASP A 56 -9.93 -21.91 19.48
CA ASP A 56 -9.01 -20.81 19.76
C ASP A 56 -7.58 -21.27 19.43
N GLY A 57 -6.99 -20.75 18.35
CA GLY A 57 -5.64 -21.15 17.98
C GLY A 57 -5.04 -20.32 16.85
N GLU A 58 -3.71 -20.24 16.87
CA GLU A 58 -2.96 -19.72 15.74
C GLU A 58 -2.97 -20.79 14.63
N THR A 59 -3.58 -20.47 13.50
CA THR A 59 -3.43 -21.31 12.32
C THR A 59 -2.09 -20.98 11.66
N GLU A 60 -1.43 -21.98 11.08
CA GLU A 60 -0.16 -21.81 10.36
C GLU A 60 -0.24 -20.74 9.25
N CYS A 61 -1.45 -20.48 8.76
CA CYS A 61 -1.76 -19.48 7.73
C CYS A 61 -2.16 -18.09 8.27
N MET A 62 -2.54 -17.92 9.53
CA MET A 62 -2.90 -16.61 10.11
C MET A 62 -2.29 -16.44 11.50
N GLN A 63 -1.03 -16.00 11.49
CA GLN A 63 -0.31 -15.56 12.67
C GLN A 63 -0.65 -14.09 12.97
N PRO A 64 -1.21 -13.76 14.15
CA PRO A 64 -1.50 -12.38 14.53
C PRO A 64 -0.18 -11.62 14.71
N THR A 65 0.25 -10.89 13.68
CA THR A 65 1.52 -10.17 13.69
C THR A 65 1.51 -8.93 14.60
N GLY A 66 0.33 -8.50 15.07
CA GLY A 66 0.14 -7.26 15.82
C GLY A 66 0.43 -5.99 15.02
N ILE A 67 0.80 -6.11 13.74
CA ILE A 67 1.15 -5.00 12.86
C ILE A 67 -0.12 -4.61 12.09
N PRO A 68 -0.65 -3.39 12.28
CA PRO A 68 -1.80 -2.92 11.52
C PRO A 68 -1.54 -3.03 10.01
N PRO A 69 -2.54 -3.44 9.19
CA PRO A 69 -2.36 -3.66 7.75
C PRO A 69 -1.77 -2.46 6.99
N HIS A 70 -2.06 -1.23 7.45
CA HIS A 70 -1.56 0.00 6.85
C HIS A 70 -0.05 0.17 7.00
N ILE A 71 0.58 -0.40 8.02
CA ILE A 71 2.04 -0.29 8.23
C ILE A 71 2.81 -0.94 7.07
N GLU A 72 2.30 -2.04 6.51
CA GLU A 72 2.95 -2.68 5.36
C GLU A 72 2.81 -1.83 4.08
N LEU A 73 1.71 -1.08 3.96
CA LEU A 73 1.55 -0.07 2.91
C LEU A 73 2.55 1.08 3.08
N TYR A 74 2.71 1.62 4.30
CA TYR A 74 3.71 2.65 4.59
C TYR A 74 5.13 2.18 4.30
N LYS A 75 5.48 0.94 4.64
CA LYS A 75 6.79 0.35 4.30
C LYS A 75 7.01 0.26 2.79
N LYS A 76 5.98 -0.09 2.01
CA LYS A 76 6.08 -0.11 0.54
C LYS A 76 6.29 1.30 -0.02
N LEU A 77 5.55 2.28 0.48
CA LEU A 77 5.70 3.69 0.08
C LEU A 77 7.09 4.24 0.42
N ASP A 78 7.59 3.96 1.62
CA ASP A 78 8.94 4.37 2.05
C ASP A 78 10.04 3.74 1.18
N ARG A 79 9.92 2.46 0.80
CA ARG A 79 10.84 1.83 -0.15
C ARG A 79 10.79 2.49 -1.53
N GLN A 80 9.59 2.84 -2.01
CA GLN A 80 9.43 3.53 -3.29
C GLN A 80 10.04 4.94 -3.25
N GLN A 81 9.81 5.69 -2.18
CA GLN A 81 10.38 7.02 -2.00
C GLN A 81 11.92 6.98 -2.00
N ARG A 82 12.53 6.06 -1.26
CA ARG A 82 14.00 5.88 -1.27
C ARG A 82 14.54 5.54 -2.65
N SER A 83 13.78 4.77 -3.43
CA SER A 83 14.17 4.43 -4.79
C SER A 83 14.15 5.69 -5.67
N ILE A 84 13.11 6.51 -5.54
CA ILE A 84 12.99 7.81 -6.23
C ILE A 84 14.12 8.75 -5.84
N ASP A 85 14.42 8.88 -4.55
CA ASP A 85 15.48 9.76 -4.04
C ASP A 85 16.88 9.31 -4.51
N ALA A 86 17.07 8.01 -4.79
CA ALA A 86 18.31 7.46 -5.31
C ALA A 86 18.43 7.53 -6.85
N LEU A 87 17.35 7.80 -7.58
CA LEU A 87 17.39 7.87 -9.05
C LEU A 87 18.37 8.93 -9.58
N PRO A 88 18.43 10.16 -9.04
CA PRO A 88 19.32 11.20 -9.57
C PRO A 88 20.79 10.78 -9.53
N SER A 89 21.26 10.25 -8.39
CA SER A 89 22.66 9.82 -8.24
C SER A 89 23.01 8.61 -9.12
N ILE A 90 22.08 7.68 -9.29
CA ILE A 90 22.24 6.55 -10.22
C ILE A 90 22.35 7.06 -11.66
N LEU A 91 21.53 8.04 -12.05
CA LEU A 91 21.56 8.63 -13.39
C LEU A 91 22.85 9.42 -13.63
N GLU A 92 23.30 10.21 -12.66
CA GLU A 92 24.59 10.93 -12.71
C GLU A 92 25.75 9.96 -12.91
N GLN A 93 25.84 8.91 -12.09
CA GLN A 93 26.89 7.89 -12.19
C GLN A 93 26.84 7.17 -13.55
N ARG A 94 25.64 6.87 -14.07
CA ARG A 94 25.47 6.25 -15.40
C ARG A 94 25.91 7.19 -16.51
N MET A 95 25.57 8.47 -16.42
CA MET A 95 25.96 9.49 -17.40
C MET A 95 27.47 9.70 -17.38
N GLU A 96 28.09 9.77 -16.20
CA GLU A 96 29.54 9.84 -16.03
C GLU A 96 30.23 8.63 -16.68
N GLN A 97 29.76 7.41 -16.41
CA GLN A 97 30.27 6.20 -17.06
C GLN A 97 30.11 6.21 -18.59
N VAL A 98 29.00 6.74 -19.11
CA VAL A 98 28.78 6.84 -20.56
C VAL A 98 29.71 7.88 -21.17
N LEU A 99 29.92 9.02 -20.51
CA LEU A 99 30.83 10.07 -20.94
C LEU A 99 32.30 9.62 -20.86
N GLU A 100 32.69 8.89 -19.83
CA GLU A 100 34.03 8.28 -19.74
C GLU A 100 34.24 7.24 -20.85
N ARG A 101 33.28 6.32 -21.05
CA ARG A 101 33.37 5.27 -22.06
C ARG A 101 33.35 5.80 -23.50
N LYS A 102 32.58 6.84 -23.79
CA LYS A 102 32.39 7.37 -25.16
C LYS A 102 33.21 8.63 -25.46
N GLY A 103 33.53 9.43 -24.45
CA GLY A 103 34.19 10.74 -24.61
C GLY A 103 35.70 10.71 -24.38
N VAL A 104 36.21 9.90 -23.44
CA VAL A 104 37.63 9.94 -23.06
C VAL A 104 38.49 9.03 -23.95
N ALA A 105 37.97 7.89 -24.39
CA ALA A 105 38.73 6.97 -25.26
C ALA A 105 38.94 7.47 -26.69
N ALA A 106 38.15 8.44 -27.15
CA ALA A 106 38.18 8.91 -28.53
C ALA A 106 38.70 10.36 -28.69
N GLY A 107 38.89 11.12 -27.61
CA GLY A 107 39.44 12.48 -27.67
C GLY A 107 38.51 13.54 -28.30
N TYR A 108 37.25 13.21 -28.59
CA TYR A 108 36.34 14.08 -29.35
C TYR A 108 35.47 15.00 -28.50
N ILE A 109 35.28 14.75 -27.18
CA ILE A 109 34.37 15.55 -26.35
C ILE A 109 35.17 16.32 -25.30
N THR A 110 35.35 17.62 -25.54
CA THR A 110 35.97 18.53 -24.55
C THR A 110 34.90 19.20 -23.69
N ARG A 111 35.25 19.53 -22.43
CA ARG A 111 34.37 20.25 -21.49
C ARG A 111 33.83 21.57 -22.07
N GLN A 112 34.59 22.19 -22.97
CA GLN A 112 34.20 23.41 -23.66
C GLN A 112 33.03 23.16 -24.62
N MET A 113 33.10 22.10 -25.41
CA MET A 113 32.04 21.74 -26.35
C MET A 113 30.71 21.43 -25.64
N LEU A 114 30.75 20.75 -24.48
CA LEU A 114 29.56 20.52 -23.66
C LEU A 114 28.98 21.81 -23.08
N ARG A 115 29.82 22.76 -22.67
CA ARG A 115 29.35 24.07 -22.18
C ARG A 115 28.69 24.87 -23.31
N ASP A 116 29.29 24.86 -24.49
CA ASP A 116 28.80 25.60 -25.64
C ASP A 116 27.45 25.02 -26.12
N GLU A 117 27.27 23.70 -26.10
CA GLU A 117 26.00 23.03 -26.42
C GLU A 117 24.89 23.29 -25.38
N ILE A 118 25.23 23.29 -24.09
CA ILE A 118 24.25 23.64 -23.03
C ILE A 118 23.85 25.11 -23.13
N GLN A 119 24.78 26.00 -23.44
CA GLN A 119 24.46 27.42 -23.67
C GLN A 119 23.63 27.63 -24.93
N SER A 120 23.84 26.88 -26.01
CA SER A 120 23.03 26.99 -27.22
C SER A 120 21.58 26.55 -26.97
N LEU A 121 21.38 25.45 -26.25
CA LEU A 121 20.05 24.95 -25.88
C LEU A 121 19.31 25.87 -24.90
N LEU A 122 20.02 26.59 -24.04
CA LEU A 122 19.44 27.59 -23.13
C LEU A 122 19.21 28.94 -23.81
N ALA A 123 19.97 29.25 -24.87
CA ALA A 123 19.81 30.44 -25.69
C ALA A 123 18.75 30.27 -26.78
N GLU A 124 18.39 29.03 -27.13
CA GLU A 124 17.18 28.75 -27.88
C GLU A 124 15.97 29.20 -27.03
N PRO A 125 15.19 30.19 -27.48
CA PRO A 125 14.04 30.64 -26.71
C PRO A 125 13.06 29.47 -26.57
N LEU A 126 12.64 29.21 -25.32
CA LEU A 126 11.54 28.33 -24.92
C LEU A 126 10.17 28.78 -25.49
N MET A 127 10.13 29.27 -26.73
CA MET A 127 9.00 29.94 -27.34
C MET A 127 8.68 29.32 -28.72
N LYS A 128 8.20 28.08 -28.69
CA LYS A 128 7.25 27.58 -29.69
C LYS A 128 6.03 27.00 -28.98
N GLY A 129 5.31 27.88 -28.28
CA GLY A 129 4.13 27.53 -27.49
C GLY A 129 3.10 28.65 -27.39
N ARG A 130 2.79 29.34 -28.50
CA ARG A 130 1.47 29.98 -28.76
C ARG A 130 1.48 30.68 -30.13
N THR A 131 0.86 30.07 -31.12
CA THR A 131 0.25 30.80 -32.24
C THR A 131 -1.12 30.19 -32.52
N GLU A 132 -2.05 30.44 -31.61
CA GLU A 132 -3.47 30.52 -31.94
C GLU A 132 -3.94 31.81 -31.30
N ASN A 133 -4.20 32.84 -32.13
CA ASN A 133 -5.42 33.63 -32.11
C ASN A 133 -5.32 34.88 -33.01
N GLU A 134 -6.32 34.97 -33.87
CA GLU A 134 -6.99 36.19 -34.37
C GLU A 134 -6.25 37.10 -35.37
N THR A 135 -6.76 37.13 -36.62
CA THR A 135 -7.35 38.36 -37.20
C THR A 135 -8.12 38.10 -38.51
N CYS A 136 -9.34 38.66 -38.54
CA CYS A 136 -10.28 38.90 -39.66
C CYS A 136 -10.81 37.74 -40.52
#